data_AF-A0A143BZQ8-F1
#
_entry.id   AF-A0A143BZQ8-F1
#
_cell.length_a   1.000
_cell.length_b   1.000
_cell.length_c   1.000
_cell.angle_alpha   90.00
_cell.angle_beta   90.00
_cell.angle_gamma   90.00
#
_symmetry.space_group_name_H-M   'P 1'
#
loop_
_entity.id
_entity.type
_entity.pdbx_description
1 polymer ?
#
loop_
_entity_poly.entity_id
_entity_poly.type
_entity_poly.pdbx_seq_one_letter_code
_entity_poly.pdbx_strand_id
1 'polypeptide(L)'
;MGYCLEMSTGDMRTVVRLLTAVERTEQQERTLARVRTECERTDARFQEQGIDLDVSISRALDELIDGTPSTDLCPAYSYAFYQAVAAHFSDPTDLGAWRRPAWFYAMDDELARHGVPSDLLPGTFLFSGPPLRLPHPGDAVPAIGTLPAQRASALADVYGSVLGRLDPEFRDAARRFARVMRFEAEEWESARKLGRNPDTLLFWFH
;
A
#
# COMPACT_ATOMS: atom_id res chain seq x y z
N MET A 1 10.75 16.60 -8.40
CA MET A 1 10.12 15.27 -8.41
C MET A 1 8.96 15.28 -7.43
N GLY A 2 7.83 14.69 -7.80
CA GLY A 2 6.71 14.42 -6.89
C GLY A 2 6.61 12.92 -6.69
N TYR A 3 6.12 12.50 -5.53
CA TYR A 3 5.88 11.11 -5.15
C TYR A 3 4.46 10.73 -5.52
N CYS A 4 4.28 9.63 -6.21
CA CYS A 4 2.95 9.13 -6.56
C CYS A 4 2.37 8.36 -5.38
N LEU A 5 1.11 8.60 -5.04
CA LEU A 5 0.37 7.79 -4.09
C LEU A 5 -0.66 6.94 -4.83
N GLU A 6 -0.51 5.64 -4.72
CA GLU A 6 -1.46 4.66 -5.25
C GLU A 6 -2.19 3.94 -4.10
N MET A 7 -3.37 3.42 -4.41
CA MET A 7 -4.15 2.59 -3.50
C MET A 7 -4.72 1.38 -4.22
N SER A 8 -4.69 0.21 -3.58
CA SER A 8 -5.36 -0.99 -4.07
C SER A 8 -6.05 -1.74 -2.94
N THR A 9 -7.02 -2.59 -3.29
CA THR A 9 -7.83 -3.33 -2.32
C THR A 9 -7.72 -4.82 -2.54
N GLY A 10 -7.55 -5.59 -1.46
CA GLY A 10 -7.41 -7.04 -1.58
C GLY A 10 -7.43 -7.79 -0.25
N ASP A 11 -7.15 -9.09 -0.33
CA ASP A 11 -7.03 -9.96 0.83
C ASP A 11 -5.54 -10.17 1.15
N MET A 12 -5.04 -9.42 2.14
CA MET A 12 -3.65 -9.44 2.54
C MET A 12 -3.22 -10.80 3.09
N ARG A 13 -4.17 -11.60 3.61
CA ARG A 13 -3.87 -12.96 4.11
C ARG A 13 -3.42 -13.86 2.98
N THR A 14 -3.93 -13.65 1.76
CA THR A 14 -3.50 -14.44 0.60
C THR A 14 -2.06 -14.14 0.22
N VAL A 15 -1.63 -12.87 0.31
CA VAL A 15 -0.25 -12.42 0.08
C VAL A 15 0.68 -12.99 1.15
N VAL A 16 0.33 -12.84 2.44
CA VAL A 16 1.11 -13.39 3.55
C VAL A 16 1.25 -14.91 3.39
N ARG A 17 0.15 -15.61 3.10
CA ARG A 17 0.18 -17.06 2.87
C ARG A 17 1.00 -17.45 1.64
N LEU A 18 1.07 -16.62 0.59
CA LEU A 18 1.92 -16.88 -0.57
C LEU A 18 3.41 -16.89 -0.17
N LEU A 19 3.80 -15.89 0.62
CA LEU A 19 5.19 -15.68 1.03
C LEU A 19 5.62 -16.67 2.12
N THR A 20 4.78 -16.95 3.12
CA THR A 20 5.17 -17.72 4.32
C THR A 20 4.74 -19.19 4.30
N ALA A 21 4.14 -19.70 3.22
CA ALA A 21 3.72 -21.10 3.16
C ALA A 21 4.93 -22.05 3.10
N VAL A 22 4.95 -23.04 4.01
CA VAL A 22 5.96 -24.12 4.03
C VAL A 22 5.73 -25.10 2.88
N GLU A 23 4.47 -25.52 2.70
CA GLU A 23 4.05 -26.34 1.55
C GLU A 23 3.12 -25.49 0.67
N ARG A 24 3.52 -25.28 -0.58
CA ARG A 24 2.76 -24.48 -1.53
C ARG A 24 1.90 -25.36 -2.43
N THR A 25 0.67 -24.91 -2.63
CA THR A 25 -0.22 -25.47 -3.65
C THR A 25 0.27 -25.14 -5.06
N GLU A 26 -0.12 -25.92 -6.06
CA GLU A 26 0.19 -25.62 -7.47
C GLU A 26 -0.28 -24.22 -7.90
N GLN A 27 -1.40 -23.76 -7.35
CA GLN A 27 -1.89 -22.41 -7.62
C GLN A 27 -0.96 -21.34 -7.06
N GLN A 28 -0.44 -21.52 -5.85
CA GLN A 28 0.54 -20.61 -5.26
C GLN A 28 1.85 -20.61 -6.03
N GLU A 29 2.33 -21.78 -6.49
CA GLU A 29 3.53 -21.87 -7.34
C GLU A 29 3.35 -21.14 -8.67
N ARG A 30 2.19 -21.30 -9.33
CA ARG A 30 1.86 -20.56 -10.56
C ARG A 30 1.81 -19.05 -10.31
N THR A 31 1.22 -18.62 -9.20
CA THR A 31 1.19 -17.20 -8.82
C THR A 31 2.60 -16.67 -8.55
N LEU A 32 3.45 -17.40 -7.82
CA LEU A 32 4.83 -17.01 -7.55
C LEU A 32 5.67 -16.91 -8.82
N ALA A 33 5.49 -17.84 -9.77
CA ALA A 33 6.17 -17.76 -11.06
C ALA A 33 5.83 -16.45 -11.79
N ARG A 34 4.55 -16.03 -11.76
CA ARG A 34 4.13 -14.73 -12.32
C ARG A 34 4.77 -13.57 -11.56
N VAL A 35 4.77 -13.60 -10.22
CA VAL A 35 5.36 -12.53 -9.40
C VAL A 35 6.86 -12.38 -9.67
N ARG A 36 7.59 -13.51 -9.81
CA ARG A 36 9.01 -13.50 -10.22
C ARG A 36 9.22 -12.79 -11.55
N THR A 37 8.42 -13.12 -12.57
CA THR A 37 8.49 -12.44 -13.87
C THR A 37 8.23 -10.93 -13.78
N GLU A 38 7.32 -10.49 -12.91
CA GLU A 38 7.09 -9.05 -12.68
C GLU A 38 8.25 -8.36 -11.94
N CYS A 39 8.89 -9.07 -11.00
CA CYS A 39 10.11 -8.59 -10.34
C CYS A 39 11.25 -8.42 -11.34
N GLU A 40 11.50 -9.42 -12.19
CA GLU A 40 12.53 -9.39 -13.24
C GLU A 40 12.29 -8.24 -14.22
N ARG A 41 11.04 -7.99 -14.60
CA ARG A 41 10.66 -6.86 -15.45
C ARG A 41 10.94 -5.52 -14.78
N THR A 42 10.70 -5.43 -13.47
CA THR A 42 10.96 -4.21 -12.69
C THR A 42 12.46 -3.97 -12.55
N ASP A 43 13.24 -5.02 -12.28
CA ASP A 43 14.70 -4.97 -12.27
C ASP A 43 15.25 -4.47 -13.60
N ALA A 44 14.79 -5.02 -14.73
CA ALA A 44 15.19 -4.58 -16.06
C ALA A 44 14.89 -3.08 -16.30
N ARG A 45 13.70 -2.63 -15.90
CA ARG A 45 13.31 -1.21 -15.99
C ARG A 45 14.20 -0.31 -15.13
N PHE A 46 14.57 -0.73 -13.92
CA PHE A 46 15.44 0.04 -13.05
C PHE A 46 16.86 0.15 -13.60
N GLN A 47 17.37 -0.94 -14.17
CA GLN A 47 18.64 -0.95 -14.89
C GLN A 47 18.63 0.04 -16.07
N GLU A 48 17.56 0.05 -16.88
CA GLU A 48 17.40 1.03 -17.98
C GLU A 48 17.37 2.49 -17.48
N GLN A 49 16.86 2.72 -16.27
CA GLN A 49 16.80 4.04 -15.64
C GLN A 49 18.07 4.40 -14.86
N GLY A 50 19.06 3.50 -14.79
CA GLY A 50 20.28 3.69 -14.01
C GLY A 50 20.05 3.69 -12.50
N ILE A 51 18.97 3.08 -12.02
CA ILE A 51 18.68 2.88 -10.60
C ILE A 51 19.36 1.59 -10.16
N ASP A 52 20.33 1.70 -9.25
CA ASP A 52 21.05 0.57 -8.70
C ASP A 52 20.58 0.29 -7.26
N LEU A 53 20.25 -0.97 -6.99
CA LEU A 53 19.82 -1.45 -5.67
C LEU A 53 20.82 -2.51 -5.19
N ASP A 54 21.18 -2.48 -3.92
CA ASP A 54 22.13 -3.44 -3.31
C ASP A 54 21.70 -4.91 -3.49
N VAL A 55 20.39 -5.15 -3.56
CA VAL A 55 19.77 -6.44 -3.86
C VAL A 55 18.75 -6.21 -4.98
N SER A 56 18.72 -7.09 -5.98
CA SER A 56 17.67 -7.01 -7.01
C SER A 56 16.29 -7.35 -6.44
N ILE A 57 15.23 -6.83 -7.03
CA ILE A 57 13.85 -7.08 -6.59
C ILE A 57 13.52 -8.56 -6.67
N SER A 58 13.98 -9.23 -7.74
CA SER A 58 13.78 -10.68 -7.92
C SER A 58 14.46 -11.50 -6.83
N ARG A 59 15.69 -11.12 -6.46
CA ARG A 59 16.41 -11.78 -5.36
C ARG A 59 15.76 -11.48 -4.01
N ALA A 60 15.32 -10.25 -3.79
CA ALA A 60 14.61 -9.86 -2.58
C ALA A 60 13.33 -10.69 -2.40
N LEU A 61 12.59 -10.98 -3.49
CA LEU A 61 11.43 -11.87 -3.44
C LEU A 61 11.79 -13.28 -2.97
N ASP A 62 12.83 -13.89 -3.52
CA ASP A 62 13.26 -15.24 -3.11
C ASP A 62 13.74 -15.24 -1.64
N GLU A 63 14.45 -14.21 -1.19
CA GLU A 63 14.86 -14.09 0.21
C GLU A 63 13.67 -13.87 1.18
N LEU A 64 12.60 -13.19 0.73
CA LEU A 64 11.36 -13.07 1.50
C LEU A 64 10.62 -14.41 1.60
N ILE A 65 10.64 -15.20 0.53
CA ILE A 65 10.06 -16.55 0.47
C ILE A 65 10.81 -17.50 1.42
N ASP A 66 12.14 -17.42 1.43
CA ASP A 66 13.00 -18.24 2.29
C ASP A 66 12.98 -17.76 3.75
N GLY A 67 12.50 -16.54 3.99
CA GLY A 67 12.43 -15.93 5.32
C GLY A 67 13.80 -15.49 5.86
N THR A 68 14.79 -15.35 4.98
CA THR A 68 16.17 -14.99 5.34
C THR A 68 16.67 -13.80 4.51
N PRO A 69 16.22 -12.58 4.81
CA PRO A 69 16.78 -11.37 4.20
C PRO A 69 18.29 -11.29 4.44
N SER A 70 19.04 -10.97 3.39
CA SER A 70 20.51 -10.83 3.46
C SER A 70 20.97 -9.46 3.97
N THR A 71 20.07 -8.46 4.03
CA THR A 71 20.32 -7.12 4.58
C THR A 71 19.09 -6.59 5.31
N ASP A 72 19.32 -5.71 6.28
CA ASP A 72 18.27 -5.02 7.04
C ASP A 72 17.87 -3.66 6.43
N LEU A 73 18.61 -3.19 5.41
CA LEU A 73 18.39 -1.91 4.76
C LEU A 73 18.48 -2.08 3.23
N CYS A 74 17.33 -2.14 2.56
CA CYS A 74 17.26 -2.16 1.10
C CYS A 74 15.80 -1.96 0.61
N PRO A 75 15.53 -1.02 -0.32
CA PRO A 75 14.18 -0.79 -0.84
C PRO A 75 13.65 -1.93 -1.73
N ALA A 76 14.52 -2.83 -2.21
CA ALA A 76 14.14 -3.95 -3.07
C ALA A 76 13.08 -4.86 -2.43
N TYR A 77 13.12 -5.04 -1.11
CA TYR A 77 12.14 -5.86 -0.38
C TYR A 77 10.75 -5.23 -0.39
N SER A 78 10.65 -3.91 -0.32
CA SER A 78 9.37 -3.20 -0.46
C SER A 78 8.80 -3.35 -1.87
N TYR A 79 9.64 -3.26 -2.91
CA TYR A 79 9.20 -3.50 -4.29
C TYR A 79 8.78 -4.96 -4.51
N ALA A 80 9.55 -5.93 -4.00
CA ALA A 80 9.22 -7.35 -4.11
C ALA A 80 7.90 -7.68 -3.42
N PHE A 81 7.70 -7.13 -2.21
CA PHE A 81 6.43 -7.23 -1.50
C PHE A 81 5.28 -6.59 -2.29
N TYR A 82 5.49 -5.40 -2.88
CA TYR A 82 4.47 -4.74 -3.71
C TYR A 82 4.08 -5.59 -4.91
N GLN A 83 5.04 -6.26 -5.59
CA GLN A 83 4.72 -7.17 -6.70
C GLN A 83 3.91 -8.39 -6.25
N ALA A 84 4.19 -8.93 -5.06
CA ALA A 84 3.38 -9.99 -4.48
C ALA A 84 1.95 -9.50 -4.16
N VAL A 85 1.81 -8.27 -3.65
CA VAL A 85 0.49 -7.66 -3.40
C VAL A 85 -0.29 -7.45 -4.71
N ALA A 86 0.35 -6.92 -5.74
CA ALA A 86 -0.28 -6.64 -7.04
C ALA A 86 -0.87 -7.90 -7.71
N ALA A 87 -0.36 -9.09 -7.40
CA ALA A 87 -0.92 -10.35 -7.90
C ALA A 87 -2.25 -10.76 -7.23
N HIS A 88 -2.59 -10.16 -6.09
CA HIS A 88 -3.75 -10.52 -5.25
C HIS A 88 -4.74 -9.36 -5.03
N PHE A 89 -4.33 -8.13 -5.33
CA PHE A 89 -5.12 -6.92 -5.11
C PHE A 89 -5.75 -6.44 -6.42
N SER A 90 -6.71 -5.53 -6.30
CA SER A 90 -7.29 -4.83 -7.45
C SER A 90 -6.23 -4.01 -8.19
N ASP A 91 -6.58 -3.56 -9.40
CA ASP A 91 -5.79 -2.56 -10.10
C ASP A 91 -5.61 -1.30 -9.23
N PRO A 92 -4.42 -0.68 -9.22
CA PRO A 92 -4.17 0.51 -8.41
C PRO A 92 -5.00 1.72 -8.86
N THR A 93 -5.55 2.43 -7.89
CA THR A 93 -6.19 3.74 -8.03
C THR A 93 -5.18 4.84 -7.71
N ASP A 94 -4.98 5.78 -8.63
CA ASP A 94 -4.14 6.96 -8.42
C ASP A 94 -4.80 7.97 -7.46
N LEU A 95 -4.14 8.22 -6.32
CA LEU A 95 -4.53 9.22 -5.33
C LEU A 95 -3.78 10.55 -5.52
N GLY A 96 -2.88 10.65 -6.48
CA GLY A 96 -2.22 11.86 -6.94
C GLY A 96 -0.72 11.89 -6.68
N ALA A 97 -0.09 12.92 -7.27
CA ALA A 97 1.32 13.24 -7.05
C ALA A 97 1.49 14.29 -5.94
N TRP A 98 2.38 14.01 -5.00
CA TRP A 98 2.62 14.81 -3.80
C TRP A 98 4.07 15.27 -3.75
N ARG A 99 4.32 16.53 -3.39
CA ARG A 99 5.70 17.05 -3.35
C ARG A 99 6.51 16.47 -2.19
N ARG A 100 5.86 16.21 -1.05
CA ARG A 100 6.50 15.76 0.20
C ARG A 100 5.52 14.85 0.96
N PRO A 101 5.82 13.56 1.19
CA PRO A 101 4.96 12.67 1.96
C PRO A 101 4.73 13.19 3.39
N ALA A 102 5.72 13.87 3.97
CA ALA A 102 5.59 14.51 5.29
C ALA A 102 4.47 15.57 5.40
N TRP A 103 3.93 16.08 4.28
CA TRP A 103 2.78 16.98 4.28
C TRP A 103 1.53 16.33 4.89
N PHE A 104 1.40 15.00 4.83
CA PHE A 104 0.29 14.29 5.46
C PHE A 104 0.27 14.45 6.98
N TYR A 105 1.40 14.67 7.65
CA TYR A 105 1.41 14.97 9.09
C TYR A 105 0.86 16.37 9.40
N ALA A 106 1.01 17.34 8.49
CA ALA A 106 0.34 18.64 8.65
C ALA A 106 -1.18 18.50 8.44
N MET A 107 -1.59 17.60 7.55
CA MET A 107 -3.00 17.24 7.37
C MET A 107 -3.56 16.50 8.59
N ASP A 108 -2.77 15.64 9.26
CA ASP A 108 -3.13 15.00 10.53
C ASP A 108 -3.51 16.05 11.57
N ASP A 109 -2.64 17.04 11.79
CA ASP A 109 -2.86 18.11 12.76
C ASP A 109 -4.16 18.87 12.48
N GLU A 110 -4.44 19.17 11.20
CA GLU A 110 -5.67 19.86 10.82
C GLU A 110 -6.91 18.98 11.03
N LEU A 111 -6.89 17.73 10.58
CA LEU A 111 -8.01 16.81 10.76
C LEU A 111 -8.30 16.55 12.25
N ALA A 112 -7.26 16.38 13.06
CA ALA A 112 -7.38 16.17 14.49
C ALA A 112 -8.07 17.35 15.20
N ARG A 113 -7.78 18.60 14.81
CA ARG A 113 -8.47 19.79 15.35
C ARG A 113 -9.98 19.78 15.13
N HIS A 114 -10.45 19.13 14.07
CA HIS A 114 -11.88 19.00 13.76
C HIS A 114 -12.50 17.70 14.27
N GLY A 115 -11.78 16.95 15.10
CA GLY A 115 -12.28 15.77 15.80
C GLY A 115 -12.18 14.46 15.03
N VAL A 116 -11.34 14.40 13.99
CA VAL A 116 -11.07 13.13 13.28
C VAL A 116 -10.31 12.17 14.21
N PRO A 117 -10.76 10.91 14.37
CA PRO A 117 -10.06 9.91 15.19
C PRO A 117 -8.64 9.64 14.71
N SER A 118 -7.72 9.41 15.65
CA SER A 118 -6.30 9.22 15.37
C SER A 118 -5.99 8.01 14.47
N ASP A 119 -6.80 6.96 14.54
CA ASP A 119 -6.70 5.76 13.69
C ASP A 119 -7.17 5.99 12.25
N LEU A 120 -7.81 7.13 11.98
CA LEU A 120 -8.25 7.55 10.65
C LEU A 120 -7.45 8.74 10.11
N LEU A 121 -6.37 9.17 10.78
CA LEU A 121 -5.48 10.21 10.28
C LEU A 121 -4.55 9.65 9.20
N PRO A 122 -4.27 10.40 8.12
CA PRO A 122 -3.49 9.91 6.99
C PRO A 122 -2.07 9.46 7.37
N GLY A 123 -1.37 10.17 8.25
CA GLY A 123 -0.05 9.75 8.70
C GLY A 123 -0.05 8.36 9.36
N THR A 124 -1.14 8.02 10.07
CA THR A 124 -1.28 6.73 10.75
C THR A 124 -1.41 5.56 9.76
N PHE A 125 -2.22 5.70 8.71
CA PHE A 125 -2.50 4.58 7.80
C PHE A 125 -1.65 4.58 6.52
N LEU A 126 -1.11 5.73 6.09
CA LEU A 126 -0.26 5.83 4.90
C LEU A 126 1.17 5.35 5.14
N PHE A 127 1.63 5.40 6.40
CA PHE A 127 2.99 5.04 6.79
C PHE A 127 3.04 3.94 7.86
N SER A 128 1.96 3.15 7.99
CA SER A 128 1.89 2.05 8.97
C SER A 128 2.84 0.88 8.66
N GLY A 129 3.38 0.82 7.44
CA GLY A 129 4.22 -0.26 6.98
C GLY A 129 3.44 -1.50 6.54
N PRO A 130 4.14 -2.48 5.96
CA PRO A 130 3.56 -3.77 5.60
C PRO A 130 3.25 -4.60 6.86
N PRO A 131 2.33 -5.57 6.77
CA PRO A 131 1.99 -6.48 7.88
C PRO A 131 3.10 -7.52 8.16
N LEU A 132 4.12 -7.58 7.31
CA LEU A 132 5.31 -8.42 7.47
C LEU A 132 6.49 -7.52 7.82
N ARG A 133 7.43 -8.02 8.63
CA ARG A 133 8.70 -7.32 8.82
C ARG A 133 9.52 -7.44 7.54
N LEU A 134 9.69 -6.31 6.85
CA LEU A 134 10.60 -6.20 5.72
C LEU A 134 11.85 -5.43 6.17
N PRO A 135 13.02 -5.67 5.55
CA PRO A 135 14.13 -4.75 5.60
C PRO A 135 13.68 -3.32 5.33
N HIS A 136 14.27 -2.36 6.04
CA HIS A 136 13.89 -0.97 5.92
C HIS A 136 14.27 -0.44 4.53
N PRO A 137 13.42 0.31 3.83
CA PRO A 137 13.73 0.79 2.49
C PRO A 137 14.82 1.88 2.46
N GLY A 138 15.15 2.48 3.61
CA GLY A 138 16.12 3.57 3.71
C GLY A 138 15.42 4.92 3.66
N ASP A 139 15.76 5.76 2.68
CA ASP A 139 15.08 7.03 2.46
C ASP A 139 13.55 6.82 2.34
N ALA A 140 12.78 7.86 2.64
CA ALA A 140 11.34 7.79 2.91
C ALA A 140 10.43 7.13 1.83
N VAL A 141 10.98 6.73 0.69
CA VAL A 141 10.29 5.97 -0.36
C VAL A 141 11.14 4.81 -0.89
N PRO A 142 10.52 3.70 -1.32
CA PRO A 142 9.08 3.47 -1.30
C PRO A 142 8.50 3.30 0.11
N ALA A 143 7.27 3.77 0.31
CA ALA A 143 6.56 3.67 1.59
C ALA A 143 5.27 2.89 1.41
N ILE A 144 4.98 2.02 2.38
CA ILE A 144 3.77 1.18 2.42
C ILE A 144 2.90 1.64 3.58
N GLY A 145 1.62 1.80 3.28
CA GLY A 145 0.56 2.01 4.25
C GLY A 145 -0.51 0.95 4.13
N THR A 146 -1.23 0.70 5.22
CA THR A 146 -2.39 -0.19 5.24
C THR A 146 -3.51 0.39 6.07
N LEU A 147 -4.74 0.17 5.61
CA LEU A 147 -5.97 0.44 6.35
C LEU A 147 -6.90 -0.78 6.23
N PRO A 148 -7.52 -1.28 7.32
CA PRO A 148 -8.51 -2.33 7.21
C PRO A 148 -9.67 -1.88 6.32
N ALA A 149 -10.06 -2.69 5.33
CA ALA A 149 -11.09 -2.32 4.34
C ALA A 149 -12.43 -1.92 4.99
N GLN A 150 -12.79 -2.56 6.12
CA GLN A 150 -13.97 -2.22 6.92
C GLN A 150 -13.98 -0.77 7.47
N ARG A 151 -12.82 -0.08 7.50
CA ARG A 151 -12.71 1.31 7.95
C ARG A 151 -12.94 2.33 6.84
N ALA A 152 -13.01 1.90 5.58
CA ALA A 152 -13.22 2.79 4.43
C ALA A 152 -14.49 3.65 4.61
N SER A 153 -15.60 3.03 5.06
CA SER A 153 -16.84 3.76 5.29
C SER A 153 -16.68 4.83 6.39
N ALA A 154 -16.12 4.45 7.54
CA ALA A 154 -15.90 5.38 8.65
C ALA A 154 -14.99 6.57 8.24
N LEU A 155 -13.92 6.31 7.49
CA LEU A 155 -13.03 7.37 7.00
C LEU A 155 -13.77 8.34 6.08
N ALA A 156 -14.51 7.83 5.10
CA ALA A 156 -15.26 8.65 4.16
C ALA A 156 -16.31 9.53 4.86
N ASP A 157 -17.05 8.98 5.83
CA ASP A 157 -18.06 9.74 6.58
C ASP A 157 -17.42 10.86 7.41
N VAL A 158 -16.37 10.53 8.16
CA VAL A 158 -15.69 11.47 9.04
C VAL A 158 -15.05 12.59 8.24
N TYR A 159 -14.31 12.27 7.17
CA TYR A 159 -13.68 13.27 6.32
C TYR A 159 -14.74 14.14 5.65
N GLY A 160 -15.79 13.54 5.10
CA GLY A 160 -16.93 14.25 4.51
C GLY A 160 -17.55 15.27 5.44
N SER A 161 -17.71 14.93 6.73
CA SER A 161 -18.32 15.78 7.76
C SER A 161 -17.47 17.00 8.16
N VAL A 162 -16.15 16.96 7.92
CA VAL A 162 -15.23 18.04 8.28
C VAL A 162 -14.82 18.90 7.08
N LEU A 163 -15.06 18.47 5.83
CA LEU A 163 -14.60 19.17 4.61
C LEU A 163 -14.87 20.67 4.59
N GLY A 164 -16.05 21.10 5.04
CA GLY A 164 -16.44 22.52 5.06
C GLY A 164 -15.69 23.37 6.07
N ARG A 165 -15.06 22.75 7.07
CA ARG A 165 -14.33 23.39 8.18
C ARG A 165 -12.82 23.36 8.02
N LEU A 166 -12.29 22.49 7.16
CA LEU A 166 -10.86 22.41 6.86
C LEU A 166 -10.36 23.69 6.17
N ASP A 167 -9.12 24.06 6.47
CA ASP A 167 -8.37 25.03 5.68
C ASP A 167 -8.40 24.65 4.19
N PRO A 168 -8.57 25.63 3.27
CA PRO A 168 -8.57 25.40 1.83
C PRO A 168 -7.41 24.54 1.31
N GLU A 169 -6.21 24.62 1.91
CA GLU A 169 -5.04 23.83 1.50
C GLU A 169 -5.28 22.31 1.64
N PHE A 170 -5.99 21.86 2.68
CA PHE A 170 -6.20 20.42 2.94
C PHE A 170 -7.51 19.88 2.34
N ARG A 171 -8.42 20.76 1.95
CA ARG A 171 -9.79 20.40 1.56
C ARG A 171 -9.84 19.48 0.35
N ASP A 172 -9.01 19.74 -0.66
CA ASP A 172 -9.02 18.95 -1.89
C ASP A 172 -8.46 17.53 -1.67
N ALA A 173 -7.41 17.42 -0.87
CA ALA A 173 -6.86 16.13 -0.44
C ALA A 173 -7.91 15.34 0.34
N ALA A 174 -8.49 15.94 1.40
CA ALA A 174 -9.51 15.29 2.22
C ALA A 174 -10.72 14.85 1.39
N ARG A 175 -11.17 15.69 0.45
CA ARG A 175 -12.28 15.35 -0.45
C ARG A 175 -11.93 14.15 -1.34
N ARG A 176 -10.71 14.09 -1.85
CA ARG A 176 -10.23 12.96 -2.67
C ARG A 176 -10.26 11.66 -1.87
N PHE A 177 -9.69 11.65 -0.67
CA PHE A 177 -9.73 10.49 0.23
C PHE A 177 -11.16 10.08 0.56
N ALA A 178 -12.03 11.02 0.95
CA ALA A 178 -13.41 10.72 1.28
C ALA A 178 -14.17 10.07 0.11
N ARG A 179 -13.97 10.58 -1.11
CA ARG A 179 -14.61 10.04 -2.32
C ARG A 179 -14.12 8.63 -2.64
N VAL A 180 -12.81 8.39 -2.63
CA VAL A 180 -12.25 7.06 -2.93
C VAL A 180 -12.66 6.05 -1.87
N MET A 181 -12.57 6.40 -0.59
CA MET A 181 -12.97 5.51 0.51
C MET A 181 -14.47 5.18 0.49
N ARG A 182 -15.31 6.06 -0.06
CA ARG A 182 -16.73 5.76 -0.27
C ARG A 182 -16.95 4.73 -1.35
N PHE A 183 -16.27 4.88 -2.48
CA PHE A 183 -16.29 3.88 -3.55
C PHE A 183 -15.79 2.51 -3.03
N GLU A 184 -14.66 2.47 -2.32
CA GLU A 184 -14.13 1.23 -1.76
C GLU A 184 -15.05 0.58 -0.73
N ALA A 185 -15.78 1.36 0.07
CA ALA A 185 -16.76 0.81 1.00
C ALA A 185 -17.91 0.11 0.28
N GLU A 186 -18.42 0.70 -0.81
CA GLU A 186 -19.49 0.14 -1.63
C GLU A 186 -19.04 -1.14 -2.37
N GLU A 187 -17.82 -1.13 -2.91
CA GLU A 187 -17.20 -2.30 -3.53
C GLU A 187 -16.95 -3.42 -2.53
N TRP A 188 -16.46 -3.09 -1.32
CA TRP A 188 -16.23 -4.05 -0.25
C TRP A 188 -17.53 -4.76 0.18
N GLU A 189 -18.62 -4.00 0.36
CA GLU A 189 -19.93 -4.59 0.68
C GLU A 189 -20.43 -5.50 -0.44
N SER A 190 -20.23 -5.11 -1.70
CA SER A 190 -20.61 -5.90 -2.88
C SER A 190 -19.78 -7.18 -2.98
N ALA A 191 -18.47 -7.10 -2.76
CA ALA A 191 -17.56 -8.24 -2.75
C ALA A 191 -17.97 -9.27 -1.67
N ARG A 192 -18.36 -8.79 -0.48
CA ARG A 192 -18.85 -9.66 0.60
C ARG A 192 -20.12 -10.42 0.25
N LYS A 193 -21.05 -9.79 -0.48
CA LYS A 193 -22.27 -10.47 -0.97
C LYS A 193 -21.94 -11.59 -1.98
N LEU A 194 -20.81 -11.49 -2.66
CA LEU A 194 -20.30 -12.50 -3.61
C LEU A 194 -19.36 -13.53 -2.95
N GLY A 195 -19.26 -13.54 -1.61
CA GLY A 195 -18.42 -14.47 -0.86
C GLY A 195 -16.91 -14.16 -0.89
N ARG A 196 -16.51 -13.02 -1.46
CA ARG A 196 -15.13 -12.51 -1.37
C ARG A 196 -14.97 -11.71 -0.08
N ASN A 197 -13.77 -11.65 0.46
CA ASN A 197 -13.51 -10.90 1.69
C ASN A 197 -12.20 -10.12 1.62
N PRO A 198 -12.12 -9.08 0.76
CA PRO A 198 -11.00 -8.15 0.83
C PRO A 198 -10.95 -7.55 2.24
N ASP A 199 -9.78 -7.57 2.86
CA ASP A 199 -9.60 -7.16 4.25
C ASP A 199 -8.73 -5.92 4.40
N THR A 200 -8.02 -5.53 3.34
CA THR A 200 -6.98 -4.51 3.40
C THR A 200 -7.03 -3.57 2.19
N LEU A 201 -6.94 -2.28 2.47
CA LEU A 201 -6.53 -1.23 1.55
C LEU A 201 -5.01 -1.06 1.70
N LEU A 202 -4.26 -1.26 0.63
CA LEU A 202 -2.83 -0.99 0.56
C LEU A 202 -2.64 0.42 -0.02
N PHE A 203 -1.75 1.21 0.59
CA PHE A 203 -1.26 2.47 0.05
C PHE A 203 0.21 2.32 -0.32
N TRP A 204 0.59 2.84 -1.49
CA TRP A 204 1.94 2.71 -2.03
C TRP A 204 2.46 4.08 -2.49
N PHE A 205 3.55 4.53 -1.86
CA PHE A 205 4.32 5.70 -2.27
C PHE A 205 5.56 5.29 -3.05
N HIS A 206 5.76 5.90 -4.22
CA HIS A 206 6.96 5.72 -5.05
C HIS A 206 7.32 6.96 -5.86
#